data_AF-A0A949G4J8-F1
#
_entry.id   AF-A0A949G4J8-F1
#
_cell.length_a   1.000
_cell.length_b   1.000
_cell.length_c   1.000
_cell.angle_alpha   90.00
_cell.angle_beta   90.00
_cell.angle_gamma   90.00
#
_symmetry.space_group_name_H-M   'P 1'
#
loop_
_entity.id
_entity.type
_entity.pdbx_description
1 polymer ?
#
loop_
_entity_poly.entity_id
_entity_poly.type
_entity_poly.pdbx_seq_one_letter_code
_entity_poly.pdbx_strand_id
1 'polypeptide(L)'
;MSTPVSDSQAVDHAITSRMSARAFTSQPVPKALITEILQVASRAPSGTNTQPWKVYVLQGKSRDALVAKVCAAHDASRADPEVAKLYQEQYDYYPTQWVSPFIDRRRENGWSLYGLLGIGKGDKDKMHLQHQRNYKFFDAP
;
A
#
# COMPACT_ATOMS: atom_id res chain seq x y z
N MET A 1 37.81 2.68 -8.63
CA MET A 1 36.82 2.64 -9.72
C MET A 1 35.93 3.85 -9.56
N SER A 2 36.06 4.83 -10.45
CA SER A 2 35.27 6.06 -10.40
C SER A 2 33.87 5.74 -10.92
N THR A 3 32.86 5.75 -10.06
CA THR A 3 31.47 5.65 -10.50
C THR A 3 31.15 6.93 -11.28
N PRO A 4 30.65 6.86 -12.52
CA PRO A 4 30.35 8.06 -13.27
C PRO A 4 29.27 8.85 -12.54
N VAL A 5 29.46 10.17 -12.44
CA VAL A 5 28.61 11.15 -11.73
C VAL A 5 27.14 11.21 -12.26
N SER A 6 26.80 10.39 -13.27
CA SER A 6 25.46 10.20 -13.84
C SER A 6 24.55 9.31 -12.98
N ASP A 7 25.10 8.31 -12.30
CA ASP A 7 24.27 7.23 -11.73
C ASP A 7 23.72 7.57 -10.34
N SER A 8 24.47 8.34 -9.55
CA SER A 8 24.03 8.76 -8.21
C SER A 8 22.81 9.67 -8.27
N GLN A 9 22.75 10.59 -9.25
CA GLN A 9 21.61 11.50 -9.42
C GLN A 9 20.33 10.74 -9.77
N ALA A 10 20.42 9.72 -10.63
CA ALA A 10 19.27 8.88 -10.98
C ALA A 10 18.75 8.09 -9.76
N VAL A 11 19.66 7.56 -8.94
CA VAL A 11 19.32 6.86 -7.69
C VAL A 11 18.67 7.82 -6.68
N ASP A 12 19.29 8.98 -6.44
CA ASP A 12 18.75 10.01 -5.54
C ASP A 12 17.36 10.46 -6.00
N HIS A 13 17.18 10.65 -7.31
CA HIS A 13 15.89 11.01 -7.89
C HIS A 13 14.85 9.91 -7.67
N ALA A 14 15.18 8.63 -7.91
CA ALA A 14 14.26 7.53 -7.68
C ALA A 14 13.82 7.43 -6.21
N ILE A 15 14.74 7.68 -5.27
CA ILE A 15 14.45 7.65 -3.83
C ILE A 15 13.59 8.84 -3.41
N THR A 16 13.96 10.04 -3.83
CA THR A 16 13.32 11.29 -3.36
C THR A 16 11.99 11.59 -4.06
N SER A 17 11.78 11.11 -5.28
CA SER A 17 10.52 11.29 -6.02
C SER A 17 9.44 10.26 -5.66
N ARG A 18 9.81 9.12 -5.06
CA ARG A 18 8.87 8.07 -4.70
C ARG A 18 7.90 8.56 -3.63
N MET A 19 6.61 8.38 -3.89
CA MET A 19 5.53 8.69 -2.95
C MET A 19 4.52 7.55 -2.86
N SER A 20 3.67 7.58 -1.83
CA SER A 20 2.51 6.70 -1.75
C SER A 20 1.39 7.23 -2.64
N ALA A 21 1.42 6.85 -3.92
CA ALA A 21 0.36 7.18 -4.87
C ALA A 21 -0.97 6.53 -4.45
N ARG A 22 -2.06 7.31 -4.48
CA ARG A 22 -3.41 6.90 -4.06
C ARG A 22 -4.49 7.14 -5.14
N ALA A 23 -4.04 7.21 -6.39
CA ALA A 23 -4.88 7.19 -7.58
C ALA A 23 -4.01 6.75 -8.76
N PHE A 24 -4.44 5.74 -9.50
CA PHE A 24 -3.75 5.25 -10.70
C PHE A 24 -4.63 5.45 -11.93
N THR A 25 -4.00 5.56 -13.10
CA THR A 25 -4.72 5.59 -14.38
C THR A 25 -5.10 4.16 -14.78
N SER A 26 -5.99 4.02 -15.77
CA SER A 26 -6.35 2.71 -16.34
C SER A 26 -5.27 2.12 -17.25
N GLN A 27 -4.06 2.69 -17.28
CA GLN A 27 -2.97 2.23 -18.14
C GLN A 27 -2.32 0.96 -17.57
N PRO A 28 -2.47 -0.20 -18.22
CA PRO A 28 -1.87 -1.44 -17.71
C PRO A 28 -0.35 -1.40 -17.80
N VAL A 29 0.32 -1.99 -16.81
CA VAL A 29 1.77 -2.20 -16.84
C VAL A 29 2.08 -3.51 -17.59
N PRO A 30 2.94 -3.49 -18.64
CA PRO A 30 3.32 -4.69 -19.35
C PRO A 30 3.97 -5.74 -18.44
N LYS A 31 3.63 -7.01 -18.63
CA LYS A 31 4.19 -8.13 -17.86
C LYS A 31 5.72 -8.18 -17.91
N ALA A 32 6.31 -7.84 -19.05
CA ALA A 32 7.76 -7.78 -19.21
C ALA A 32 8.40 -6.79 -18.23
N LEU A 33 7.83 -5.58 -18.13
CA LEU A 33 8.32 -4.54 -17.22
C LEU A 33 8.15 -4.95 -15.75
N ILE A 34 7.02 -5.58 -15.39
CA ILE A 34 6.84 -6.12 -14.03
C ILE A 34 7.91 -7.17 -13.71
N THR A 35 8.21 -8.04 -14.67
CA THR A 35 9.21 -9.10 -14.51
C THR A 35 10.60 -8.50 -14.32
N GLU A 36 10.96 -7.50 -15.11
CA GLU A 36 12.22 -6.75 -14.98
C GLU A 36 12.36 -6.09 -13.61
N ILE A 37 11.31 -5.40 -13.13
CA ILE A 37 11.30 -4.80 -11.78
C ILE A 37 11.54 -5.86 -10.70
N LEU A 38 10.87 -7.01 -10.80
CA LEU A 38 11.04 -8.09 -9.82
C LEU A 38 12.43 -8.74 -9.88
N GLN A 39 13.04 -8.84 -11.07
CA GLN A 39 14.41 -9.30 -11.22
C GLN A 39 15.39 -8.36 -10.53
N VAL A 40 15.24 -7.05 -10.72
CA VAL A 40 16.06 -6.04 -10.02
C VAL A 40 15.82 -6.11 -8.51
N ALA A 41 14.56 -6.17 -8.06
CA ALA A 41 14.21 -6.25 -6.64
C ALA A 41 14.76 -7.50 -5.95
N SER A 42 14.86 -8.64 -6.64
CA SER A 42 15.44 -9.88 -6.09
C SER A 42 16.93 -9.79 -5.74
N ARG A 43 17.61 -8.70 -6.13
CA ARG A 43 19.00 -8.43 -5.75
C ARG A 43 19.14 -7.84 -4.35
N ALA A 44 18.04 -7.53 -3.66
CA ALA A 44 18.07 -7.10 -2.27
C ALA A 44 18.83 -8.12 -1.40
N PRO A 45 19.72 -7.68 -0.49
CA PRO A 45 20.37 -8.60 0.43
C PRO A 45 19.34 -9.20 1.41
N SER A 46 19.61 -10.40 1.89
CA SER A 46 18.84 -11.06 2.96
C SER A 46 19.78 -11.77 3.93
N GLY A 47 19.34 -11.97 5.17
CA GLY A 47 20.09 -12.74 6.16
C GLY A 47 20.47 -14.10 5.58
N THR A 48 21.77 -14.41 5.61
CA THR A 48 22.38 -15.62 5.00
C THR A 48 21.98 -15.88 3.54
N ASN A 49 21.57 -14.84 2.80
CA ASN A 49 21.05 -14.90 1.43
C ASN A 49 19.85 -15.85 1.23
N THR A 50 19.00 -15.98 2.25
CA THR A 50 17.82 -16.88 2.26
C THR A 50 16.75 -16.53 1.24
N GLN A 51 16.68 -15.26 0.79
CA GLN A 51 15.71 -14.78 -0.19
C GLN A 51 14.26 -15.23 0.13
N PRO A 52 13.74 -14.94 1.34
CA PRO A 52 12.52 -15.56 1.84
C PRO A 52 11.24 -15.05 1.15
N TRP A 53 11.35 -14.02 0.32
CA TRP A 53 10.22 -13.38 -0.34
C TRP A 53 9.52 -14.32 -1.33
N LYS A 54 8.19 -14.35 -1.25
CA LYS A 54 7.31 -14.93 -2.27
C LYS A 54 6.40 -13.82 -2.78
N VAL A 55 6.40 -13.61 -4.10
CA VAL A 55 5.64 -12.53 -4.73
C VAL A 55 4.55 -13.11 -5.61
N TYR A 56 3.32 -12.63 -5.43
CA TYR A 56 2.17 -12.94 -6.26
C TYR A 56 1.75 -11.69 -7.03
N VAL A 57 1.75 -11.77 -8.35
CA VAL A 57 1.30 -10.67 -9.22
C VAL A 57 -0.09 -10.99 -9.73
N LEU A 58 -1.04 -10.08 -9.49
CA LEU A 58 -2.41 -10.19 -9.97
C LEU A 58 -2.69 -9.06 -10.94
N GLN A 59 -3.29 -9.39 -12.09
CA GLN A 59 -3.75 -8.42 -13.10
C GLN A 59 -5.13 -8.87 -13.62
N GLY A 60 -5.91 -7.91 -14.14
CA GLY A 60 -7.23 -8.19 -14.74
C GLY A 60 -8.15 -8.98 -13.80
N LYS A 61 -8.83 -10.02 -14.35
CA LYS A 61 -9.88 -10.76 -13.64
C LYS A 61 -9.48 -11.30 -12.26
N SER A 62 -8.25 -11.77 -12.09
CA SER A 62 -7.79 -12.29 -10.78
C SER A 62 -7.68 -11.17 -9.75
N ARG A 63 -7.19 -10.00 -10.17
CA ARG A 63 -7.12 -8.80 -9.34
C ARG A 63 -8.54 -8.33 -9.00
N ASP A 64 -9.42 -8.23 -9.99
CA ASP A 64 -10.81 -7.79 -9.80
C ASP A 64 -11.58 -8.69 -8.83
N ALA A 65 -11.41 -10.01 -8.96
CA ALA A 65 -12.03 -10.98 -8.07
C ALA A 65 -11.52 -10.84 -6.62
N LEU A 66 -10.23 -10.56 -6.42
CA LEU A 66 -9.69 -10.28 -5.09
C LEU A 66 -10.27 -8.99 -4.51
N VAL A 67 -10.27 -7.90 -5.30
CA VAL A 67 -10.83 -6.61 -4.90
C VAL A 67 -12.28 -6.76 -4.45
N ALA A 68 -13.11 -7.46 -5.25
CA ALA A 68 -14.52 -7.68 -4.94
C ALA A 68 -14.71 -8.41 -3.61
N LYS A 69 -13.97 -9.50 -3.38
CA LYS A 69 -14.05 -10.28 -2.14
C LYS A 69 -13.64 -9.47 -0.92
N VAL A 70 -12.52 -8.75 -1.00
CA VAL A 70 -11.99 -7.99 0.14
C VAL A 70 -12.86 -6.76 0.44
N CYS A 71 -13.39 -6.08 -0.58
CA CYS A 71 -14.35 -4.99 -0.36
C CYS A 71 -15.64 -5.49 0.30
N ALA A 72 -16.19 -6.63 -0.16
CA ALA A 72 -17.36 -7.23 0.47
C ALA A 72 -17.11 -7.60 1.93
N ALA A 73 -15.93 -8.18 2.25
CA ALA A 73 -15.54 -8.48 3.62
C ALA A 73 -15.39 -7.21 4.49
N HIS A 74 -14.84 -6.14 3.93
CA HIS A 74 -14.70 -4.84 4.60
C HIS A 74 -16.06 -4.20 4.89
N ASP A 75 -17.00 -4.25 3.94
CA ASP A 75 -18.37 -3.77 4.12
C ASP A 75 -19.13 -4.60 5.16
N ALA A 76 -19.01 -5.94 5.10
CA ALA A 76 -19.61 -6.84 6.07
C ALA A 76 -19.06 -6.60 7.49
N SER A 77 -17.75 -6.38 7.64
CA SER A 77 -17.11 -6.08 8.93
C SER A 77 -17.56 -4.74 9.52
N ARG A 78 -17.96 -3.77 8.68
CA ARG A 78 -18.57 -2.53 9.15
C ARG A 78 -20.00 -2.74 9.65
N ALA A 79 -20.75 -3.61 8.98
CA ALA A 79 -22.13 -3.90 9.34
C ALA A 79 -22.23 -4.76 10.61
N ASP A 80 -21.29 -5.69 10.80
CA ASP A 80 -21.27 -6.63 11.92
C ASP A 80 -19.86 -6.78 12.52
N PRO A 81 -19.64 -6.31 13.77
CA PRO A 81 -18.38 -6.48 14.49
C PRO A 81 -17.95 -7.94 14.71
N GLU A 82 -18.87 -8.91 14.72
CA GLU A 82 -18.51 -10.33 14.86
C GLU A 82 -17.82 -10.85 13.59
N VAL A 83 -18.23 -10.37 12.42
CA VAL A 83 -17.54 -10.68 11.15
C VAL A 83 -16.12 -10.12 11.16
N ALA A 84 -15.90 -8.93 11.75
CA ALA A 84 -14.57 -8.35 11.84
C ALA A 84 -13.58 -9.24 12.63
N LYS A 85 -14.06 -10.07 13.58
CA LYS A 85 -13.23 -11.02 14.32
C LYS A 85 -12.69 -12.16 13.46
N LEU A 86 -13.31 -12.44 12.31
CA LEU A 86 -12.82 -13.44 11.36
C LEU A 86 -11.59 -12.96 10.57
N TYR A 87 -11.34 -11.64 10.56
CA TYR A 87 -10.30 -11.00 9.76
C TYR A 87 -9.25 -10.29 10.64
N GLN A 88 -8.76 -10.99 11.66
CA GLN A 88 -7.70 -10.47 12.53
C GLN A 88 -6.32 -10.56 11.86
N GLU A 89 -5.51 -9.53 12.08
CA GLU A 89 -4.10 -9.53 11.68
C GLU A 89 -3.36 -10.64 12.43
N GLN A 90 -2.52 -11.41 11.73
CA GLN A 90 -1.73 -12.49 12.34
C GLN A 90 -0.57 -11.96 13.20
N TYR A 91 -0.21 -10.70 13.02
CA TYR A 91 0.91 -10.04 13.68
C TYR A 91 0.53 -8.61 14.01
N ASP A 92 1.01 -8.12 15.15
CA ASP A 92 0.88 -6.71 15.51
C ASP A 92 1.76 -5.86 14.59
N TYR A 93 1.20 -5.38 13.47
CA TYR A 93 1.96 -4.57 12.51
C TYR A 93 2.35 -3.20 13.09
N TYR A 94 1.51 -2.68 13.99
CA TYR A 94 1.73 -1.43 14.69
C TYR A 94 1.83 -1.63 16.20
N PRO A 95 2.52 -0.72 16.92
CA PRO A 95 2.49 -0.71 18.38
C PRO A 95 1.06 -0.63 18.92
N THR A 96 0.79 -1.39 19.97
CA THR A 96 -0.48 -1.31 20.73
C THR A 96 -0.60 0.02 21.48
N GLN A 97 0.51 0.55 21.97
CA GLN A 97 0.60 1.87 22.59
C GLN A 97 1.41 2.83 21.71
N TRP A 98 0.81 3.97 21.38
CA TRP A 98 1.45 5.00 20.58
C TRP A 98 2.00 6.12 21.46
N VAL A 99 3.26 6.48 21.24
CA VAL A 99 3.95 7.57 21.92
C VAL A 99 4.53 8.55 20.91
N SER A 100 4.80 9.79 21.34
CA SER A 100 5.54 10.74 20.52
C SER A 100 6.97 10.25 20.27
N PRO A 101 7.53 10.45 19.07
CA PRO A 101 7.01 11.27 17.96
C PRO A 101 6.08 10.51 17.00
N PHE A 102 5.80 9.22 17.21
CA PHE A 102 5.10 8.38 16.24
C PHE A 102 3.61 8.69 16.13
N ILE A 103 2.95 8.95 17.26
CA ILE A 103 1.53 9.33 17.28
C ILE A 103 1.30 10.66 16.55
N ASP A 104 2.22 11.61 16.69
CA ASP A 104 2.11 12.93 16.08
C ASP A 104 2.24 12.83 14.56
N ARG A 105 3.25 12.08 14.07
CA ARG A 105 3.42 11.78 12.64
C ARG A 105 2.19 11.09 12.04
N ARG A 106 1.62 10.13 12.74
CA ARG A 106 0.41 9.41 12.30
C ARG A 106 -0.79 10.35 12.18
N ARG A 107 -0.99 11.23 13.17
CA ARG A 107 -2.09 12.21 13.19
C ARG A 107 -1.93 13.24 12.09
N GLU A 108 -0.74 13.83 11.95
CA GLU A 108 -0.42 14.81 10.91
C GLU A 108 -0.69 14.24 9.51
N ASN A 109 -0.21 13.01 9.24
CA ASN A 109 -0.46 12.34 7.96
C ASN A 109 -1.97 12.12 7.71
N GLY A 110 -2.69 11.62 8.70
CA GLY A 110 -4.13 11.35 8.60
C GLY A 110 -4.96 12.62 8.38
N TRP A 111 -4.67 13.68 9.14
CA TRP A 111 -5.35 14.97 9.00
C TRP A 111 -5.06 15.63 7.67
N SER A 112 -3.81 15.57 7.19
CA SER A 112 -3.45 16.13 5.88
C SER A 112 -4.19 15.40 4.75
N LEU A 113 -4.23 14.06 4.81
CA LEU A 113 -4.96 13.25 3.82
C LEU A 113 -6.46 13.53 3.84
N TYR A 114 -7.09 13.51 5.01
CA TYR A 114 -8.54 13.73 5.12
C TYR A 114 -8.92 15.18 4.81
N GLY A 115 -8.09 16.15 5.20
CA GLY A 115 -8.26 17.55 4.83
C GLY A 115 -8.24 17.75 3.31
N LEU A 116 -7.27 17.14 2.62
CA LEU A 116 -7.19 17.19 1.15
C LEU A 116 -8.44 16.61 0.46
N LEU A 117 -9.04 15.57 1.06
CA LEU A 117 -10.21 14.88 0.51
C LEU A 117 -11.55 15.45 0.98
N GLY A 118 -11.56 16.51 1.80
CA GLY A 118 -12.78 17.09 2.36
C GLY A 118 -13.54 16.11 3.28
N ILE A 119 -12.81 15.23 3.97
CA ILE A 119 -13.35 14.28 4.94
C ILE A 119 -13.27 14.90 6.33
N GLY A 120 -14.42 15.29 6.87
CA GLY A 120 -14.52 15.89 8.19
C GLY A 120 -14.36 14.87 9.32
N LYS A 121 -14.06 15.36 10.52
CA LYS A 121 -14.07 14.53 11.73
C LYS A 121 -15.50 14.01 11.95
N GLY A 122 -15.66 12.69 11.99
CA GLY A 122 -16.96 12.06 12.20
C GLY A 122 -17.69 11.65 10.92
N ASP A 123 -17.15 11.95 9.73
CA ASP A 123 -17.68 11.51 8.43
C ASP A 123 -17.44 9.99 8.23
N LYS A 124 -18.08 9.15 9.07
CA LYS A 124 -17.83 7.71 9.14
C LYS A 124 -17.98 7.01 7.79
N ASP A 125 -18.98 7.42 6.98
CA ASP A 125 -19.19 6.87 5.64
C ASP A 125 -18.05 7.22 4.69
N LYS A 126 -17.63 8.48 4.63
CA LYS A 126 -16.50 8.89 3.78
C LYS A 126 -15.19 8.27 4.25
N MET A 127 -14.97 8.18 5.56
CA MET A 127 -13.80 7.50 6.14
C MET A 127 -13.79 6.01 5.77
N HIS A 128 -14.94 5.35 5.81
CA HIS A 128 -15.09 3.96 5.39
C HIS A 128 -14.78 3.78 3.91
N LEU A 129 -15.38 4.59 3.04
CA LEU A 129 -15.10 4.56 1.60
C LEU A 129 -13.64 4.85 1.29
N GLN A 130 -13.03 5.82 1.99
CA GLN A 130 -11.61 6.14 1.83
C GLN A 130 -10.71 5.00 2.32
N HIS A 131 -11.07 4.31 3.39
CA HIS A 131 -10.34 3.11 3.84
C HIS A 131 -10.44 1.98 2.81
N GLN A 132 -11.64 1.78 2.23
CA GLN A 132 -11.89 0.78 1.20
C GLN A 132 -11.04 0.98 -0.06
N ARG A 133 -10.58 2.22 -0.33
CA ARG A 133 -9.67 2.50 -1.46
C ARG A 133 -8.37 1.69 -1.41
N ASN A 134 -7.89 1.31 -0.22
CA ASN A 134 -6.73 0.43 -0.07
C ASN A 134 -6.98 -0.94 -0.72
N TYR A 135 -8.18 -1.49 -0.54
CA TYR A 135 -8.58 -2.79 -1.11
C TYR A 135 -8.93 -2.72 -2.59
N LYS A 136 -9.21 -1.52 -3.12
CA LYS A 136 -9.38 -1.25 -4.55
C LYS A 136 -8.06 -0.94 -5.26
N PHE A 137 -6.93 -1.02 -4.55
CA PHE A 137 -5.60 -0.66 -5.06
C PHE A 137 -5.56 0.72 -5.71
N PHE A 138 -6.40 1.64 -5.23
CA PHE A 138 -6.55 3.00 -5.78
C PHE A 138 -6.77 3.04 -7.31
N ASP A 139 -7.52 2.05 -7.83
CA ASP A 139 -7.90 1.88 -9.24
C ASP A 139 -6.75 1.44 -10.17
N ALA A 140 -5.67 0.91 -9.62
CA ALA A 140 -4.62 0.29 -10.44
C ALA A 140 -5.19 -0.86 -11.31
N PRO A 141 -4.83 -0.94 -12.60
CA PRO A 141 -5.38 -1.89 -13.57
C PRO A 141 -4.90 -3.35 -13.41
#